data_AF-A0A7S2X9Q6-F1
#
_entry.id   AF-A0A7S2X9Q6-F1
#
_cell.length_a   1.000
_cell.length_b   1.000
_cell.length_c   1.000
_cell.angle_alpha   90.00
_cell.angle_beta   90.00
_cell.angle_gamma   90.00
#
_symmetry.space_group_name_H-M   'P 1'
#
loop_
_entity.id
_entity.type
_entity.pdbx_description
1 polymer ?
#
loop_
_entity_poly.entity_id
_entity_poly.type
_entity_poly.pdbx_seq_one_letter_code
_entity_poly.pdbx_strand_id
1 'polypeptide(L)'
;SLSSLSISIKKQSNPSTGPLDLPGGGVDTLSAPPVQAALGSSDASLAALTSLCPKLKSFSLRVEDVRVSDSGVSQAIKGLGSHLARLSIDTQTIEAETVMAVGIAGCHQLKYLKLGTPNPMPHQPQDGKQIQSQTAFKTLCLGCPALTEMDLSSLPTSILPREEEMCRLISKLHSLRKILLPRHSPLSLMGVISIIKNLPSLRFIEPPLPLVDAIKGQPYSSQQEVKATLERLGISSESLHTGEYSTTGLEEARRVNEQMAKSNGQRPMLLGARDSVMAAGAGAIYSRDSELACAVQ
;
A
#
# COMPACT_ATOMS: atom_id res chain seq x y z
N SER A 1 22.55 16.93 15.53
CA SER A 1 22.34 16.41 14.17
C SER A 1 20.91 15.93 14.02
N LEU A 2 20.19 16.37 12.99
CA LEU A 2 18.86 15.84 12.68
C LEU A 2 18.99 14.36 12.26
N SER A 3 18.39 13.44 13.02
CA SER A 3 18.43 11.99 12.72
C SER A 3 17.20 11.52 11.94
N SER A 4 16.10 12.25 12.04
CA SER A 4 14.80 11.90 11.47
C SER A 4 14.12 13.14 10.88
N LEU A 5 13.50 12.98 9.72
CA LEU A 5 12.77 14.05 9.04
C LEU A 5 11.51 13.48 8.38
N SER A 6 10.40 14.17 8.58
CA SER A 6 9.11 13.84 7.97
C SER A 6 8.56 15.07 7.26
N ILE A 7 8.25 14.92 5.98
CA ILE A 7 7.74 15.99 5.11
C ILE A 7 6.39 15.54 4.59
N SER A 8 5.39 16.41 4.70
CA SER A 8 4.09 16.23 4.07
C SER A 8 3.82 17.43 3.18
N ILE A 9 3.76 17.17 1.87
CA ILE A 9 3.46 18.15 0.84
C ILE A 9 2.01 17.93 0.44
N LYS A 10 1.13 18.85 0.83
CA LYS A 10 -0.30 18.80 0.50
C LYS A 10 -0.57 19.56 -0.80
N LYS A 11 -1.57 19.11 -1.56
CA LYS A 11 -2.09 19.86 -2.71
C LYS A 11 -2.57 21.24 -2.22
N GLN A 12 -2.03 22.30 -2.80
CA GLN A 12 -2.48 23.66 -2.48
C GLN A 12 -3.88 23.85 -3.08
N SER A 13 -4.90 24.04 -2.23
CA SER A 13 -6.30 24.07 -2.66
C SER A 13 -6.70 25.33 -3.44
N ASN A 14 -5.85 26.35 -3.48
CA ASN A 14 -5.96 27.51 -4.37
C ASN A 14 -4.58 28.15 -4.57
N PRO A 15 -4.03 28.19 -5.80
CA PRO A 15 -2.83 28.97 -6.07
C PRO A 15 -3.24 30.45 -6.12
N SER A 16 -3.19 31.16 -4.98
CA SER A 16 -3.17 32.63 -5.06
C SER A 16 -1.85 33.02 -5.73
N THR A 17 -1.93 33.60 -6.92
CA THR A 17 -0.84 33.91 -7.86
C THR A 17 0.13 35.01 -7.40
N GLY A 18 0.32 35.18 -6.09
CA GLY A 18 1.31 36.12 -5.56
C GLY A 18 2.73 35.55 -5.66
N PRO A 19 3.71 36.27 -6.24
CA PRO A 19 5.11 35.87 -6.19
C PRO A 19 5.59 35.85 -4.73
N LEU A 20 6.08 34.70 -4.28
CA LEU A 20 6.73 34.53 -2.98
C LEU A 20 8.20 34.93 -3.12
N ASP A 21 8.52 36.18 -2.79
CA ASP A 21 9.90 36.61 -2.58
C ASP A 21 10.45 35.93 -1.32
N LEU A 22 11.43 35.04 -1.51
CA LEU A 22 12.18 34.44 -0.41
C LEU A 22 13.36 35.38 -0.05
N PRO A 23 13.45 35.88 1.20
CA PRO A 23 14.59 36.67 1.62
C PRO A 23 15.84 35.79 1.77
N GLY A 24 16.91 36.14 1.05
CA GLY A 24 18.22 35.54 1.21
C GLY A 24 18.85 35.96 2.54
N GLY A 25 18.86 35.04 3.51
CA GLY A 25 19.53 35.21 4.80
C GLY A 25 20.31 33.94 5.16
N GLY A 26 21.62 34.08 5.36
CA GLY A 26 22.51 32.99 5.75
C GLY A 26 22.15 32.40 7.13
N VAL A 27 22.15 31.07 7.21
CA VAL A 27 21.78 30.30 8.40
C VAL A 27 23.02 29.62 8.98
N ASP A 28 23.70 30.33 9.87
CA ASP A 28 24.55 29.73 10.89
C ASP A 28 23.76 29.73 12.20
N THR A 29 23.58 28.55 12.81
CA THR A 29 22.84 28.21 14.06
C THR A 29 21.35 27.81 13.92
N LEU A 30 21.14 26.53 13.55
CA LEU A 30 19.83 25.85 13.59
C LEU A 30 19.44 25.44 15.02
N SER A 31 18.79 26.35 15.76
CA SER A 31 17.88 26.02 16.86
C SER A 31 16.46 26.00 16.32
N ALA A 32 15.87 24.81 16.17
CA ALA A 32 14.73 24.50 15.31
C ALA A 32 13.41 25.26 15.59
N PRO A 33 12.90 26.04 14.60
CA PRO A 33 11.48 26.30 14.34
C PRO A 33 11.06 25.56 13.05
N PRO A 34 9.77 25.55 12.63
CA PRO A 34 9.28 24.58 11.67
C PRO A 34 9.78 24.88 10.25
N VAL A 35 10.80 24.13 9.85
CA VAL A 35 11.30 23.94 8.48
C VAL A 35 10.18 23.53 7.49
N GLN A 36 8.96 23.29 7.96
CA GLN A 36 7.77 23.00 7.17
C GLN A 36 7.30 24.14 6.25
N ALA A 37 7.64 25.40 6.53
CA ALA A 37 7.09 26.54 5.77
C ALA A 37 7.96 27.05 4.61
N ALA A 38 9.27 26.73 4.57
CA ALA A 38 10.22 27.37 3.66
C ALA A 38 10.81 26.44 2.58
N LEU A 39 10.65 25.12 2.72
CA LEU A 39 11.01 24.20 1.64
C LEU A 39 9.82 24.13 0.70
N GLY A 40 9.94 24.80 -0.45
CA GLY A 40 8.95 24.74 -1.51
C GLY A 40 8.57 23.29 -1.86
N SER A 41 7.39 23.09 -2.41
CA SER A 41 6.92 21.79 -2.88
C SER A 41 7.52 21.42 -4.24
N SER A 42 8.84 21.53 -4.38
CA SER A 42 9.54 21.31 -5.66
C SER A 42 10.73 20.36 -5.52
N ASP A 43 11.12 19.77 -6.64
CA ASP A 43 12.32 18.91 -6.73
C ASP A 43 13.59 19.62 -6.24
N ALA A 44 13.71 20.93 -6.52
CA ALA A 44 14.83 21.74 -6.03
C ALA A 44 14.89 21.81 -4.49
N SER A 45 13.73 21.85 -3.84
CA SER A 45 13.66 21.88 -2.38
C SER A 45 14.02 20.53 -1.77
N LEU A 46 13.60 19.43 -2.41
CA LEU A 46 14.06 18.10 -2.04
C LEU A 46 15.57 17.93 -2.19
N ALA A 47 16.16 18.42 -3.29
CA ALA A 47 17.60 18.38 -3.51
C ALA A 47 18.38 19.23 -2.48
N ALA A 48 17.90 20.44 -2.17
CA ALA A 48 18.52 21.28 -1.14
C ALA A 48 18.46 20.62 0.24
N LEU A 49 17.38 19.92 0.55
CA LEU A 49 17.22 19.22 1.81
C LEU A 49 18.23 18.08 1.98
N THR A 50 18.47 17.31 0.92
CA THR A 50 19.39 16.17 0.99
C THR A 50 20.84 16.59 1.08
N SER A 51 21.20 17.76 0.53
CA SER A 51 22.52 18.36 0.72
C SER A 51 22.73 18.91 2.14
N LEU A 52 21.67 19.44 2.76
CA LEU A 52 21.72 19.95 4.14
C LEU A 52 21.74 18.83 5.20
N CYS A 53 21.15 17.66 4.90
CA CYS A 53 20.97 16.56 5.85
C CYS A 53 21.54 15.20 5.36
N PRO A 54 22.83 15.10 4.97
CA PRO A 54 23.37 13.88 4.36
C PRO A 54 23.44 12.67 5.31
N LYS A 55 23.34 12.87 6.63
CA LYS A 55 23.44 11.81 7.66
C LYS A 55 22.08 11.40 8.23
N LEU A 56 20.99 11.68 7.51
CA LEU A 56 19.65 11.38 7.97
C LEU A 56 19.43 9.86 8.04
N LYS A 57 18.93 9.37 9.17
CA LYS A 57 18.66 7.94 9.39
C LYS A 57 17.22 7.55 9.07
N SER A 58 16.29 8.49 9.18
CA SER A 58 14.87 8.25 8.91
C SER A 58 14.31 9.36 8.04
N PHE A 59 13.77 8.99 6.88
CA PHE A 59 13.16 9.91 5.92
C PHE A 59 11.74 9.44 5.61
N SER A 60 10.77 10.32 5.85
CA SER A 60 9.38 10.10 5.48
C SER A 60 8.90 11.23 4.58
N LEU A 61 8.39 10.89 3.41
CA LEU A 61 7.90 11.84 2.42
C LEU A 61 6.49 11.44 1.99
N ARG A 62 5.53 12.33 2.22
CA ARG A 62 4.16 12.20 1.71
C ARG A 62 3.90 13.32 0.72
N VAL A 63 3.66 12.99 -0.54
CA VAL A 63 3.43 13.94 -1.64
C VAL A 63 2.01 13.76 -2.18
N GLU A 64 1.20 14.80 -1.98
CA GLU A 64 -0.13 14.94 -2.58
C GLU A 64 -0.14 16.05 -3.65
N ASP A 65 0.95 16.77 -3.85
CA ASP A 65 1.08 17.83 -4.86
C ASP A 65 1.83 17.31 -6.11
N VAL A 66 1.39 17.71 -7.31
CA VAL A 66 1.95 17.29 -8.60
C VAL A 66 3.33 17.93 -8.87
N ARG A 67 3.71 18.95 -8.08
CA ARG A 67 4.97 19.70 -8.26
C ARG A 67 6.24 18.93 -7.89
N VAL A 68 6.13 17.81 -7.18
CA VAL A 68 7.27 16.92 -6.90
C VAL A 68 7.20 15.73 -7.83
N SER A 69 8.23 15.58 -8.68
CA SER A 69 8.33 14.49 -9.63
C SER A 69 9.01 13.26 -9.02
N ASP A 70 8.82 12.09 -9.63
CA ASP A 70 9.59 10.88 -9.30
C ASP A 70 11.11 11.10 -9.43
N SER A 71 11.54 12.00 -10.33
CA SER A 71 12.96 12.36 -10.45
C SER A 71 13.47 13.14 -9.23
N GLY A 72 12.69 14.11 -8.73
CA GLY A 72 13.02 14.83 -7.50
C GLY A 72 13.09 13.91 -6.28
N VAL A 73 12.12 13.00 -6.15
CA VAL A 73 12.13 11.96 -5.11
C VAL A 73 13.35 11.05 -5.25
N SER A 74 13.66 10.60 -6.47
CA SER A 74 14.81 9.75 -6.77
C SER A 74 16.15 10.41 -6.44
N GLN A 75 16.31 11.70 -6.78
CA GLN A 75 17.49 12.48 -6.43
C GLN A 75 17.62 12.63 -4.91
N ALA A 76 16.50 12.85 -4.22
CA ALA A 76 16.50 12.91 -2.76
C ALA A 76 16.98 11.59 -2.13
N ILE A 77 16.43 10.45 -2.56
CA ILE A 77 16.84 9.13 -2.07
C ILE A 77 18.34 8.89 -2.31
N LYS A 78 18.83 9.21 -3.50
CA LYS A 78 20.27 9.08 -3.85
C LYS A 78 21.15 9.95 -2.95
N GLY A 79 20.72 11.16 -2.60
CA GLY A 79 21.45 12.04 -1.68
C GLY A 79 21.50 11.55 -0.23
N LEU A 80 20.50 10.77 0.21
CA LEU A 80 20.39 10.30 1.60
C LEU A 80 20.87 8.85 1.81
N GLY A 81 21.00 8.06 0.74
CA GLY A 81 20.98 6.59 0.79
C GLY A 81 22.01 5.92 1.71
N SER A 82 23.22 6.47 1.84
CA SER A 82 24.32 5.82 2.58
C SER A 82 24.07 5.66 4.08
N HIS A 83 23.21 6.49 4.68
CA HIS A 83 22.93 6.50 6.11
C HIS A 83 21.48 6.15 6.46
N LEU A 84 20.64 5.94 5.45
CA LEU A 84 19.22 5.80 5.63
C LEU A 84 18.87 4.41 6.18
N ALA A 85 18.27 4.38 7.37
CA ALA A 85 17.81 3.16 8.03
C ALA A 85 16.29 2.95 7.90
N ARG A 86 15.53 4.03 7.69
CA ARG A 86 14.08 4.00 7.50
C ARG A 86 13.68 4.94 6.35
N LEU A 87 12.96 4.41 5.37
CA LEU A 87 12.41 5.17 4.25
C LEU A 87 10.90 4.92 4.16
N SER A 88 10.12 5.99 4.11
CA SER A 88 8.69 5.93 3.83
C SER A 88 8.36 6.94 2.75
N ILE A 89 7.84 6.48 1.61
CA ILE A 89 7.44 7.33 0.49
C ILE A 89 5.98 7.03 0.17
N ASP A 90 5.14 8.03 0.32
CA ASP A 90 3.73 8.00 -0.06
C ASP A 90 3.48 9.11 -1.10
N THR A 91 3.57 8.80 -2.40
CA THR A 91 3.42 9.77 -3.51
C THR A 91 2.20 9.41 -4.36
N GLN A 92 1.59 10.37 -5.06
CA GLN A 92 0.46 10.07 -5.96
C GLN A 92 0.83 9.07 -7.05
N THR A 93 2.03 9.21 -7.60
CA THR A 93 2.63 8.27 -8.54
C THR A 93 3.93 7.77 -7.95
N ILE A 94 4.07 6.46 -7.83
CA ILE A 94 5.37 5.83 -7.67
C ILE A 94 5.70 5.22 -9.02
N GLU A 95 6.74 5.71 -9.67
CA GLU A 95 7.25 5.09 -10.88
C GLU A 95 8.41 4.13 -10.58
N ALA A 96 8.73 3.30 -11.58
CA ALA A 96 9.87 2.38 -11.51
C ALA A 96 11.19 3.11 -11.22
N GLU A 97 11.33 4.37 -11.63
CA GLU A 97 12.49 5.21 -11.34
C GLU A 97 12.70 5.39 -9.83
N THR A 98 11.66 5.75 -9.08
CA THR A 98 11.71 5.93 -7.62
C THR A 98 12.11 4.64 -6.91
N VAL A 99 11.52 3.51 -7.30
CA VAL A 99 11.86 2.19 -6.73
C VAL A 99 13.32 1.82 -7.04
N MET A 100 13.77 2.08 -8.27
CA MET A 100 15.14 1.82 -8.69
C MET A 100 16.14 2.72 -7.95
N ALA A 101 15.78 3.99 -7.70
CA ALA A 101 16.61 4.92 -6.94
C ALA A 101 16.90 4.42 -5.52
N VAL A 102 15.93 3.79 -4.84
CA VAL A 102 16.16 3.15 -3.52
C VAL A 102 17.23 2.06 -3.61
N GLY A 103 17.17 1.22 -4.64
CA GLY A 103 18.16 0.17 -4.86
C GLY A 103 19.53 0.70 -5.26
N ILE A 104 19.59 1.67 -6.19
CA ILE A 104 20.85 2.28 -6.69
C ILE A 104 21.55 3.08 -5.61
N ALA A 105 20.80 3.81 -4.78
CA ALA A 105 21.37 4.59 -3.68
C ALA A 105 22.16 3.73 -2.67
N GLY A 106 22.08 2.40 -2.79
CA GLY A 106 22.90 1.48 -2.02
C GLY A 106 22.59 1.63 -0.54
N CYS A 107 21.29 1.70 -0.21
CA CYS A 107 20.81 1.85 1.15
C CYS A 107 21.06 0.55 1.94
N HIS A 108 22.32 0.15 2.10
CA HIS A 108 22.76 -1.08 2.76
C HIS A 108 22.39 -1.09 4.25
N GLN A 109 22.06 0.07 4.82
CA GLN A 109 21.59 0.22 6.19
C GLN A 109 20.06 0.25 6.30
N LEU A 110 19.33 0.20 5.19
CA LEU A 110 17.88 0.34 5.16
C LEU A 110 17.24 -0.90 5.76
N LYS A 111 16.59 -0.71 6.92
CA LYS A 111 15.88 -1.77 7.67
C LYS A 111 14.39 -1.73 7.41
N TYR A 112 13.83 -0.53 7.20
CA TYR A 112 12.41 -0.32 6.96
C TYR A 112 12.22 0.44 5.65
N LEU A 113 11.39 -0.12 4.77
CA LEU A 113 10.96 0.51 3.53
C LEU A 113 9.44 0.47 3.43
N LYS A 114 8.82 1.63 3.22
CA LYS A 114 7.42 1.75 2.82
C LYS A 114 7.33 2.51 1.50
N LEU A 115 6.64 1.93 0.53
CA LEU A 115 6.34 2.54 -0.76
C LEU A 115 4.82 2.46 -0.97
N GLY A 116 4.16 3.61 -1.05
CA GLY A 116 2.72 3.67 -1.16
C GLY A 116 2.20 4.80 -2.04
N THR A 117 0.96 4.62 -2.50
CA THR A 117 0.16 5.67 -3.11
C THR A 117 -1.01 5.99 -2.18
N PRO A 118 -1.16 7.23 -1.68
CA PRO A 118 -2.14 7.54 -0.65
C PRO A 118 -3.59 7.46 -1.16
N ASN A 119 -3.79 7.57 -2.47
CA ASN A 119 -5.08 7.37 -3.14
C ASN A 119 -4.78 6.77 -4.52
N PRO A 120 -4.76 5.44 -4.68
CA PRO A 120 -4.58 4.83 -5.99
C PRO A 120 -5.78 5.24 -6.87
N MET A 121 -5.54 6.16 -7.80
CA MET A 121 -6.53 6.50 -8.81
C MET A 121 -6.85 5.23 -9.62
N PRO A 122 -8.13 4.93 -9.91
CA PRO A 122 -8.51 3.77 -10.70
C PRO A 122 -7.76 3.79 -12.04
N HIS A 123 -7.06 2.70 -12.31
CA HIS A 123 -6.00 2.58 -13.29
C HIS A 123 -6.35 3.13 -14.68
N GLN A 124 -5.52 4.03 -15.19
CA GLN A 124 -5.35 4.20 -16.62
C GLN A 124 -4.43 3.07 -17.11
N PRO A 125 -4.83 2.26 -18.11
CA PRO A 125 -4.01 1.15 -18.60
C PRO A 125 -2.68 1.69 -19.15
N GLN A 126 -1.55 1.24 -18.58
CA GLN A 126 -0.21 1.57 -19.05
C GLN A 126 0.41 0.36 -19.76
N ASP A 127 -0.05 0.09 -20.98
CA ASP A 127 0.54 -0.92 -21.85
C ASP A 127 1.91 -0.44 -22.34
N GLY A 128 2.98 -0.83 -21.64
CA GLY A 128 4.36 -0.57 -22.08
C GLY A 128 5.42 -0.45 -20.98
N LYS A 129 5.06 -0.22 -19.71
CA LYS A 129 6.04 0.04 -18.63
C LYS A 129 6.49 -1.20 -17.82
N GLN A 130 6.11 -2.42 -18.21
CA GLN A 130 6.33 -3.62 -17.39
C GLN A 130 7.81 -4.07 -17.29
N ILE A 131 8.66 -3.79 -18.29
CA ILE A 131 10.08 -4.19 -18.26
C ILE A 131 10.87 -3.36 -17.23
N GLN A 132 10.55 -2.07 -17.13
CA GLN A 132 11.23 -1.16 -16.20
C GLN A 132 10.88 -1.51 -14.75
N SER A 133 9.65 -1.96 -14.48
CA SER A 133 9.23 -2.31 -13.13
C SER A 133 9.94 -3.55 -12.57
N GLN A 134 10.14 -4.59 -13.37
CA GLN A 134 10.93 -5.77 -12.96
C GLN A 134 12.38 -5.40 -12.62
N THR A 135 12.99 -4.57 -13.46
CA THR A 135 14.37 -4.10 -13.25
C THR A 135 14.47 -3.28 -11.96
N ALA A 136 13.49 -2.41 -11.70
CA ALA A 136 13.45 -1.61 -10.50
C ALA A 136 13.34 -2.46 -9.22
N PHE A 137 12.40 -3.42 -9.18
CA PHE A 137 12.23 -4.30 -8.02
C PHE A 137 13.44 -5.20 -7.77
N LYS A 138 14.06 -5.71 -8.84
CA LYS A 138 15.32 -6.45 -8.76
C LYS A 138 16.43 -5.60 -8.17
N THR A 139 16.57 -4.36 -8.65
CA THR A 139 17.58 -3.41 -8.17
C THR A 139 17.35 -3.09 -6.69
N LEU A 140 16.10 -2.91 -6.27
CA LEU A 140 15.73 -2.71 -4.86
C LEU A 140 16.21 -3.88 -3.98
N CYS A 141 15.85 -5.11 -4.35
CA CYS A 141 16.18 -6.30 -3.54
C CYS A 141 17.69 -6.53 -3.43
N LEU A 142 18.44 -6.23 -4.50
CA LEU A 142 19.90 -6.37 -4.52
C LEU A 142 20.61 -5.22 -3.77
N GLY A 143 20.06 -4.00 -3.82
CA GLY A 143 20.67 -2.83 -3.19
C GLY A 143 20.46 -2.75 -1.67
N CYS A 144 19.41 -3.39 -1.15
CA CYS A 144 18.98 -3.24 0.24
C CYS A 144 18.97 -4.59 1.02
N PRO A 145 20.12 -5.28 1.19
CA PRO A 145 20.19 -6.62 1.81
C PRO A 145 19.84 -6.63 3.31
N ALA A 146 19.90 -5.47 3.99
CA ALA A 146 19.58 -5.32 5.41
C ALA A 146 18.09 -5.08 5.70
N LEU A 147 17.22 -5.10 4.68
CA LEU A 147 15.78 -4.89 4.87
C LEU A 147 15.20 -5.94 5.80
N THR A 148 14.60 -5.48 6.89
CA THR A 148 13.87 -6.30 7.86
C THR A 148 12.37 -6.15 7.71
N GLU A 149 11.91 -4.99 7.24
CA GLU A 149 10.50 -4.68 7.04
C GLU A 149 10.30 -4.01 5.68
N MET A 150 9.37 -4.55 4.89
CA MET A 150 9.00 -4.03 3.58
C MET A 150 7.48 -3.90 3.49
N ASP A 151 6.99 -2.68 3.32
CA ASP A 151 5.58 -2.37 3.13
C ASP A 151 5.33 -1.90 1.69
N LEU A 152 4.66 -2.76 0.94
CA LEU A 152 4.22 -2.52 -0.43
C LEU A 152 2.69 -2.50 -0.52
N SER A 153 1.96 -2.44 0.60
CA SER A 153 0.50 -2.60 0.66
C SER A 153 -0.25 -1.62 -0.26
N SER A 154 0.33 -0.45 -0.48
CA SER A 154 -0.24 0.64 -1.27
C SER A 154 0.49 0.85 -2.62
N LEU A 155 1.34 -0.10 -3.01
CA LEU A 155 2.06 -0.05 -4.29
C LEU A 155 1.17 -0.59 -5.42
N PRO A 156 1.09 0.10 -6.57
CA PRO A 156 0.40 -0.40 -7.76
C PRO A 156 0.94 -1.77 -8.21
N THR A 157 0.04 -2.68 -8.55
CA THR A 157 0.38 -4.05 -8.98
C THR A 157 1.15 -4.07 -10.31
N SER A 158 1.01 -3.03 -11.13
CA SER A 158 1.76 -2.84 -12.39
C SER A 158 3.28 -2.71 -12.17
N ILE A 159 3.70 -2.31 -10.97
CA ILE A 159 5.11 -2.17 -10.61
C ILE A 159 5.70 -3.49 -10.08
N LEU A 160 4.84 -4.41 -9.63
CA LEU A 160 5.32 -5.68 -9.12
C LEU A 160 5.79 -6.59 -10.27
N PRO A 161 6.89 -7.34 -10.07
CA PRO A 161 7.27 -8.39 -10.99
C PRO A 161 6.24 -9.52 -10.98
N ARG A 162 6.33 -10.40 -11.98
CA ARG A 162 5.54 -11.64 -12.01
C ARG A 162 5.86 -12.50 -10.79
N GLU A 163 4.91 -13.36 -10.39
CA GLU A 163 5.00 -14.19 -9.19
C GLU A 163 6.35 -14.93 -9.03
N GLU A 164 6.78 -15.67 -10.06
CA GLU A 164 8.04 -16.45 -10.01
C GLU A 164 9.26 -15.55 -9.74
N GLU A 165 9.32 -14.41 -10.44
CA GLU A 165 10.40 -13.45 -10.29
C GLU A 165 10.34 -12.76 -8.93
N MET A 166 9.14 -12.44 -8.44
CA MET A 166 8.98 -11.85 -7.11
C MET A 166 9.46 -12.80 -6.01
N CYS A 167 9.10 -14.09 -6.08
CA CYS A 167 9.57 -15.10 -5.15
C CYS A 167 11.10 -15.22 -5.17
N ARG A 168 11.71 -15.23 -6.37
CA ARG A 168 13.17 -15.31 -6.57
C ARG A 168 13.91 -14.07 -6.07
N LEU A 169 13.31 -12.89 -6.16
CA LEU A 169 13.93 -11.64 -5.72
C LEU A 169 13.78 -11.46 -4.21
N ILE A 170 12.59 -11.74 -3.67
CA ILE A 170 12.34 -11.67 -2.23
C ILE A 170 13.22 -12.66 -1.47
N SER A 171 13.48 -13.86 -1.99
CA SER A 171 14.35 -14.85 -1.33
C SER A 171 15.80 -14.37 -1.10
N LYS A 172 16.23 -13.31 -1.79
CA LYS A 172 17.55 -12.69 -1.57
C LYS A 172 17.59 -11.77 -0.34
N LEU A 173 16.44 -11.43 0.23
CA LEU A 173 16.31 -10.57 1.41
C LEU A 173 16.33 -11.41 2.68
N HIS A 174 17.45 -12.07 2.98
CA HIS A 174 17.57 -13.02 4.11
C HIS A 174 17.25 -12.42 5.49
N SER A 175 17.35 -11.09 5.63
CA SER A 175 17.03 -10.35 6.86
C SER A 175 15.55 -10.02 7.01
N LEU A 176 14.73 -10.24 5.98
CA LEU A 176 13.34 -9.80 5.94
C LEU A 176 12.48 -10.57 6.96
N ARG A 177 11.88 -9.83 7.89
CA ARG A 177 11.03 -10.33 8.97
C ARG A 177 9.55 -10.02 8.75
N LYS A 178 9.26 -8.89 8.10
CA LYS A 178 7.90 -8.42 7.83
C LYS A 178 7.76 -8.00 6.38
N ILE A 179 6.74 -8.50 5.70
CA ILE A 179 6.35 -8.02 4.37
C ILE A 179 4.85 -7.75 4.30
N LEU A 180 4.46 -6.56 3.86
CA LEU A 180 3.08 -6.21 3.54
C LEU A 180 2.95 -6.16 2.03
N LEU A 181 2.15 -7.06 1.45
CA LEU A 181 1.96 -7.15 0.00
C LEU A 181 0.75 -6.29 -0.43
N PRO A 182 0.70 -5.79 -1.68
CA PRO A 182 -0.49 -5.11 -2.16
C PRO A 182 -1.70 -6.02 -2.08
N ARG A 183 -2.86 -5.41 -1.80
CA ARG A 183 -4.16 -6.12 -1.73
C ARG A 183 -4.45 -6.94 -2.98
N HIS A 184 -4.05 -6.46 -4.16
CA HIS A 184 -4.24 -7.12 -5.46
C HIS A 184 -2.95 -7.76 -6.01
N SER A 185 -2.04 -8.19 -5.13
CA SER A 185 -0.79 -8.82 -5.54
C SER A 185 -1.01 -9.98 -6.53
N PRO A 186 -0.14 -10.15 -7.54
CA PRO A 186 -0.21 -11.27 -8.47
C PRO A 186 0.17 -12.62 -7.83
N LEU A 187 0.48 -12.66 -6.53
CA LEU A 187 0.86 -13.89 -5.84
C LEU A 187 -0.31 -14.84 -5.64
N SER A 188 -0.16 -16.05 -6.16
CA SER A 188 -0.95 -17.21 -5.73
C SER A 188 -0.61 -17.65 -4.30
N LEU A 189 -1.42 -18.55 -3.74
CA LEU A 189 -1.12 -19.25 -2.49
C LEU A 189 0.25 -19.93 -2.54
N MET A 190 0.59 -20.54 -3.68
CA MET A 190 1.87 -21.24 -3.86
C MET A 190 3.04 -20.27 -3.87
N GLY A 191 2.88 -19.08 -4.45
CA GLY A 191 3.87 -18.00 -4.39
C GLY A 191 4.12 -17.54 -2.96
N VAL A 192 3.05 -17.33 -2.16
CA VAL A 192 3.18 -16.99 -0.74
C VAL A 192 3.91 -18.09 0.03
N ILE A 193 3.52 -19.36 -0.14
CA ILE A 193 4.20 -20.51 0.49
C ILE A 193 5.68 -20.55 0.09
N SER A 194 5.99 -20.30 -1.19
CA SER A 194 7.36 -20.25 -1.71
C SER A 194 8.18 -19.16 -1.04
N ILE A 195 7.64 -17.94 -0.90
CA ILE A 195 8.30 -16.84 -0.18
C ILE A 195 8.63 -17.24 1.26
N ILE A 196 7.65 -17.82 1.97
CA ILE A 196 7.83 -18.20 3.37
C ILE A 196 8.91 -19.28 3.52
N LYS A 197 8.91 -20.30 2.65
CA LYS A 197 9.92 -21.37 2.68
C LYS A 197 11.34 -20.85 2.41
N ASN A 198 11.48 -19.82 1.59
CA ASN A 198 12.77 -19.25 1.21
C ASN A 198 13.27 -18.14 2.15
N LEU A 199 12.46 -17.68 3.10
CA LEU A 199 12.81 -16.63 4.06
C LEU A 199 12.74 -17.14 5.50
N PRO A 200 13.82 -17.73 6.03
CA PRO A 200 13.82 -18.29 7.39
C PRO A 200 13.62 -17.23 8.49
N SER A 201 13.90 -15.96 8.18
CA SER A 201 13.71 -14.84 9.10
C SER A 201 12.27 -14.28 9.10
N LEU A 202 11.43 -14.67 8.15
CA LEU A 202 10.11 -14.09 7.97
C LEU A 202 9.19 -14.51 9.13
N ARG A 203 8.61 -13.51 9.80
CA ARG A 203 7.69 -13.69 10.94
C ARG A 203 6.28 -13.20 10.63
N PHE A 204 6.16 -12.26 9.68
CA PHE A 204 4.89 -11.66 9.34
C PHE A 204 4.77 -11.45 7.84
N ILE A 205 3.65 -11.89 7.28
CA ILE A 205 3.23 -11.61 5.91
C ILE A 205 1.75 -11.22 5.94
N GLU A 206 1.40 -10.07 5.37
CA GLU A 206 0.01 -9.73 5.11
C GLU A 206 -0.40 -10.35 3.77
N PRO A 207 -1.33 -11.33 3.76
CA PRO A 207 -1.73 -11.99 2.53
C PRO A 207 -2.54 -11.05 1.63
N PRO A 208 -2.44 -11.18 0.29
CA PRO A 208 -3.29 -10.43 -0.63
C PRO A 208 -4.77 -10.84 -0.49
N LEU A 209 -5.70 -9.91 -0.75
CA LEU A 209 -7.14 -10.13 -0.59
C LEU A 209 -7.68 -11.35 -1.37
N PRO A 210 -7.30 -11.57 -2.65
CA PRO A 210 -7.74 -12.76 -3.39
C PRO A 210 -7.40 -14.07 -2.69
N LEU A 211 -6.31 -14.10 -1.90
CA LEU A 211 -5.94 -15.28 -1.13
C LEU A 211 -6.89 -15.49 0.05
N VAL A 212 -7.23 -14.40 0.74
CA VAL A 212 -8.21 -14.43 1.85
C VAL A 212 -9.58 -14.90 1.33
N ASP A 213 -10.01 -14.38 0.18
CA ASP A 213 -11.28 -14.75 -0.45
C ASP A 213 -11.27 -16.20 -0.97
N ALA A 214 -10.16 -16.63 -1.58
CA ALA A 214 -9.99 -18.01 -2.01
C ALA A 214 -10.07 -18.98 -0.83
N ILE A 215 -9.43 -18.66 0.31
CA ILE A 215 -9.52 -19.47 1.53
C ILE A 215 -10.96 -19.51 2.03
N LYS A 216 -11.64 -18.35 2.11
CA LYS A 216 -13.04 -18.26 2.56
C LYS A 216 -14.00 -19.09 1.69
N GLY A 217 -13.71 -19.26 0.40
CA GLY A 217 -14.51 -20.07 -0.53
C GLY A 217 -14.25 -21.58 -0.50
N GLN A 218 -13.20 -22.06 0.17
CA GLN A 218 -12.87 -23.49 0.25
C GLN A 218 -13.69 -24.22 1.34
N PRO A 219 -13.93 -25.54 1.19
CA PRO A 219 -14.53 -26.34 2.25
C PRO A 219 -13.70 -26.25 3.55
N TYR A 220 -14.39 -26.31 4.69
CA TYR A 220 -13.83 -26.08 6.03
C TYR A 220 -12.58 -26.93 6.34
N SER A 221 -12.52 -28.17 5.86
CA SER A 221 -11.36 -29.05 6.00
C SER A 221 -10.10 -28.48 5.35
N SER A 222 -10.22 -27.88 4.17
CA SER A 222 -9.10 -27.26 3.45
C SER A 222 -8.68 -25.94 4.09
N GLN A 223 -9.63 -25.20 4.68
CA GLN A 223 -9.32 -23.99 5.45
C GLN A 223 -8.48 -24.31 6.69
N GLN A 224 -8.81 -25.39 7.40
CA GLN A 224 -8.02 -25.84 8.55
C GLN A 224 -6.61 -26.26 8.13
N GLU A 225 -6.44 -26.92 6.99
CA GLU A 225 -5.13 -27.31 6.50
C GLU A 225 -4.27 -26.10 6.09
N VAL A 226 -4.86 -25.10 5.43
CA VAL A 226 -4.19 -23.83 5.11
C VAL A 226 -3.83 -23.07 6.38
N LYS A 227 -4.76 -22.95 7.34
CA LYS A 227 -4.53 -22.31 8.64
C LYS A 227 -3.42 -23.02 9.41
N ALA A 228 -3.47 -24.35 9.53
CA ALA A 228 -2.45 -25.16 10.19
C ALA A 228 -1.10 -25.04 9.48
N THR A 229 -1.09 -24.86 8.15
CA THR A 229 0.15 -24.62 7.41
C THR A 229 0.72 -23.23 7.70
N LEU A 230 -0.10 -22.19 7.73
CA LEU A 230 0.32 -20.84 8.11
C LEU A 230 0.82 -20.77 9.56
N GLU A 231 0.12 -21.44 10.49
CA GLU A 231 0.52 -21.53 11.90
C GLU A 231 1.81 -22.34 12.09
N ARG A 232 1.99 -23.45 11.37
CA ARG A 232 3.26 -24.21 11.34
C ARG A 232 4.42 -23.37 10.81
N LEU A 233 4.14 -22.40 9.94
CA LEU A 233 5.12 -21.45 9.42
C LEU A 233 5.34 -20.24 10.33
N GLY A 234 4.72 -20.22 11.52
CA GLY A 234 4.88 -19.16 12.52
C GLY A 234 4.23 -17.83 12.12
N ILE A 235 3.29 -17.86 11.16
CA ILE A 235 2.55 -16.68 10.72
C ILE A 235 1.28 -16.62 11.58
N SER A 236 1.13 -15.53 12.33
CA SER A 236 -0.09 -15.33 13.13
C SER A 236 -1.31 -15.31 12.22
N SER A 237 -2.26 -16.21 12.49
CA SER A 237 -3.54 -16.27 11.78
C SER A 237 -4.46 -15.08 12.11
N GLU A 238 -4.09 -14.25 13.09
CA GLU A 238 -4.78 -13.00 13.42
C GLU A 238 -4.83 -12.01 12.24
N SER A 239 -3.86 -12.07 11.31
CA SER A 239 -3.91 -11.26 10.08
C SER A 239 -4.99 -11.70 9.09
N LEU A 240 -5.53 -12.92 9.21
CA LEU A 240 -6.68 -13.37 8.42
C LEU A 240 -8.01 -12.85 9.00
N HIS A 241 -8.04 -12.36 10.24
CA HIS A 241 -9.26 -11.95 10.94
C HIS A 241 -9.59 -10.46 10.81
N THR A 242 -8.70 -9.65 10.22
CA THR A 242 -8.97 -8.20 10.04
C THR A 242 -9.94 -7.87 8.90
N GLY A 243 -10.43 -8.90 8.18
CA GLY A 243 -11.46 -8.79 7.15
C GLY A 243 -12.86 -9.15 7.63
N GLU A 244 -13.25 -8.74 8.84
CA GLU A 244 -14.63 -8.81 9.33
C GLU A 244 -15.52 -7.87 8.51
N TYR A 245 -15.99 -8.33 7.35
CA TYR A 245 -17.43 -8.21 7.12
C TYR A 245 -18.06 -9.09 8.18
N SER A 246 -18.74 -8.45 9.12
CA SER A 246 -19.19 -9.09 10.34
C SER A 246 -19.99 -10.33 9.99
N THR A 247 -19.62 -11.47 10.59
CA THR A 247 -20.44 -12.69 10.55
C THR A 247 -21.87 -12.40 11.02
N THR A 248 -22.04 -11.37 11.86
CA THR A 248 -23.34 -10.81 12.22
C THR A 248 -24.13 -10.32 11.00
N GLY A 249 -23.55 -9.70 9.98
CA GLY A 249 -24.32 -9.29 8.79
C GLY A 249 -24.91 -10.46 7.99
N LEU A 250 -24.16 -11.56 7.87
CA LEU A 250 -24.63 -12.77 7.18
C LEU A 250 -25.64 -13.56 8.02
N GLU A 251 -25.42 -13.64 9.34
CA GLU A 251 -26.36 -14.24 10.29
C GLU A 251 -27.64 -13.42 10.44
N GLU A 252 -27.56 -12.08 10.42
CA GLU A 252 -28.71 -11.18 10.45
C GLU A 252 -29.53 -11.32 9.16
N ALA A 253 -28.87 -11.33 7.99
CA ALA A 253 -29.53 -11.56 6.71
C ALA A 253 -30.22 -12.94 6.66
N ARG A 254 -29.57 -13.98 7.21
CA ARG A 254 -30.16 -15.30 7.35
C ARG A 254 -31.36 -15.29 8.30
N ARG A 255 -31.25 -14.61 9.43
CA ARG A 255 -32.31 -14.50 10.45
C ARG A 255 -33.52 -13.75 9.91
N VAL A 256 -33.31 -12.67 9.17
CA VAL A 256 -34.36 -11.92 8.47
C VAL A 256 -35.04 -12.79 7.42
N ASN A 257 -34.28 -13.54 6.62
CA ASN A 257 -34.84 -14.43 5.61
C ASN A 257 -35.65 -15.59 6.23
N GLU A 258 -35.18 -16.16 7.34
CA GLU A 258 -35.89 -17.18 8.13
C GLU A 258 -37.15 -16.62 8.80
N GLN A 259 -37.15 -15.35 9.23
CA GLN A 259 -38.34 -14.68 9.75
C GLN A 259 -39.37 -14.39 8.65
N MET A 260 -38.94 -13.92 7.48
CA MET A 260 -39.83 -13.68 6.34
C MET A 260 -40.45 -14.98 5.80
N ALA A 261 -39.70 -16.08 5.80
CA ALA A 261 -40.22 -17.40 5.43
C ALA A 261 -41.30 -17.90 6.41
N LYS A 262 -41.20 -17.54 7.71
CA LYS A 262 -42.20 -17.88 8.72
C LYS A 262 -43.44 -16.97 8.66
N SER A 263 -43.30 -15.70 8.30
CA SER A 263 -44.43 -14.77 8.26
C SER A 263 -45.33 -14.96 7.04
N ASN A 264 -44.80 -15.41 5.90
CA ASN A 264 -45.53 -15.39 4.63
C ASN A 264 -46.14 -16.73 4.21
N GLY A 265 -45.98 -17.80 4.98
CA GLY A 265 -46.58 -19.12 4.67
C GLY A 265 -46.14 -19.71 3.31
N GLN A 266 -45.19 -19.09 2.61
CA GLN A 266 -44.68 -19.52 1.32
C GLN A 266 -43.39 -20.32 1.53
N ARG A 267 -43.33 -21.47 0.86
CA ARG A 267 -42.13 -22.32 0.81
C ARG A 267 -40.93 -21.48 0.33
N PRO A 268 -39.75 -21.64 0.96
CA PRO A 268 -38.55 -20.95 0.51
C PRO A 268 -38.24 -21.38 -0.93
N MET A 269 -38.26 -20.43 -1.87
CA MET A 269 -37.66 -20.65 -3.17
C MET A 269 -36.15 -20.71 -2.97
N LEU A 270 -35.56 -21.87 -3.22
CA LEU A 270 -34.13 -22.06 -3.38
C LEU A 270 -33.67 -21.30 -4.63
N LEU A 271 -33.53 -19.98 -4.52
CA LEU A 271 -32.69 -19.22 -5.43
C LEU A 271 -31.24 -19.55 -5.07
N GLY A 272 -30.52 -20.13 -6.03
CA GLY A 272 -29.11 -20.43 -5.88
C GLY A 272 -28.36 -19.17 -5.42
N ALA A 273 -27.38 -19.35 -4.52
CA ALA A 273 -26.63 -18.28 -3.85
C ALA A 273 -26.02 -17.21 -4.77
N ARG A 274 -26.00 -17.45 -6.09
CA ARG A 274 -25.49 -16.55 -7.11
C ARG A 274 -26.47 -15.43 -7.50
N ASP A 275 -27.78 -15.66 -7.44
CA ASP A 275 -28.80 -14.68 -7.86
C ASP A 275 -29.20 -13.73 -6.73
N SER A 276 -29.04 -14.15 -5.47
CA SER A 276 -29.36 -13.31 -4.29
C SER A 276 -28.38 -12.16 -4.08
N VAL A 277 -27.12 -12.32 -4.49
CA VAL A 277 -26.09 -11.26 -4.35
C VAL A 277 -26.31 -10.13 -5.36
N MET A 278 -26.83 -10.43 -6.55
CA MET A 278 -27.13 -9.42 -7.60
C MET A 278 -28.40 -8.63 -7.29
N ALA A 279 -29.43 -9.25 -6.71
CA ALA A 279 -30.69 -8.57 -6.37
C ALA A 279 -30.55 -7.60 -5.18
N ALA A 280 -29.73 -7.94 -4.17
CA ALA A 280 -29.48 -7.07 -3.02
C ALA A 280 -28.64 -5.84 -3.35
N GLY A 281 -27.80 -5.90 -4.41
CA GLY A 281 -27.00 -4.76 -4.86
C GLY A 281 -27.76 -3.75 -5.73
N ALA A 282 -28.77 -4.20 -6.49
CA ALA A 282 -29.50 -3.35 -7.43
C ALA A 282 -30.65 -2.54 -6.78
N GLY A 283 -31.22 -3.02 -5.67
CA GLY A 283 -32.36 -2.39 -5.00
C GLY A 283 -32.04 -1.17 -4.13
N ALA A 284 -30.76 -0.87 -3.89
CA ALA A 284 -30.34 0.21 -2.98
C ALA A 284 -29.96 1.53 -3.67
N ILE A 285 -30.04 1.62 -5.01
CA ILE A 285 -29.60 2.80 -5.79
C ILE A 285 -30.77 3.56 -6.45
N TYR A 286 -32.01 3.06 -6.39
CA TYR A 286 -33.19 3.77 -6.89
C TYR A 286 -34.35 3.68 -5.90
N SER A 287 -34.33 4.48 -4.84
CA SER A 287 -35.57 4.97 -4.21
C SER A 287 -35.25 6.00 -3.13
N ARG A 288 -35.02 7.27 -3.54
CA ARG A 288 -35.08 8.41 -2.62
C ARG A 288 -35.15 9.77 -3.35
N ASP A 289 -35.96 9.89 -4.40
CA ASP A 289 -36.20 11.19 -5.07
C ASP A 289 -37.61 11.32 -5.69
N SER A 290 -38.62 10.64 -5.14
CA SER A 290 -39.98 10.73 -5.70
C SER A 290 -41.10 10.70 -4.66
N GLU A 291 -40.99 11.50 -3.59
CA GLU A 291 -42.14 11.81 -2.72
C GLU A 291 -42.03 13.23 -2.16
N LEU A 292 -42.15 14.25 -3.03
CA LEU A 292 -42.38 15.64 -2.63
C LEU A 292 -42.89 16.50 -3.82
N ALA A 293 -44.01 16.10 -4.42
CA ALA A 293 -44.84 16.98 -5.25
C ALA A 293 -46.22 16.37 -5.47
N CYS A 294 -47.15 16.63 -4.54
CA CYS A 294 -48.61 16.80 -4.75
C CYS A 294 -49.35 16.62 -3.42
N ALA A 295 -49.58 17.71 -2.69
CA ALA A 295 -50.78 17.94 -1.88
C ALA A 295 -50.67 19.27 -1.12
N VAL A 296 -50.97 20.40 -1.76
CA VAL A 296 -51.56 21.58 -1.11
C VAL A 296 -52.49 22.25 -2.14
N GLN A 297 -53.79 22.25 -1.82
CA GLN A 297 -54.76 23.28 -2.22
C GLN A 297 -54.40 24.60 -1.55
#